data_AF-A0A7C8F598-F1
#
_entry.id   AF-A0A7C8F598-F1
#
_cell.length_a   1.000
_cell.length_b   1.000
_cell.length_c   1.000
_cell.angle_alpha   90.00
_cell.angle_beta   90.00
_cell.angle_gamma   90.00
#
_symmetry.space_group_name_H-M   'P 1'
#
loop_
_entity.id
_entity.type
_entity.pdbx_description
1 polymer ?
#
loop_
_entity_poly.entity_id
_entity_poly.type
_entity_poly.pdbx_seq_one_letter_code
_entity_poly.pdbx_strand_id
1 'polypeptide(L)'
;MNAIAAHELKRHGIQAVEHLLANGPVHIIKRNQPVCVILAEDEYEKLTKAAQMNMSVHSQTVLEWFALPVSGTSTKEQIDQRLRDERDSWETP
;
A
#
# COMPACT_ATOMS: atom_id res chain seq x y z
N MET A 1 0.22 -5.02 -20.27
CA MET A 1 1.33 -5.06 -19.29
C MET A 1 2.54 -4.45 -19.97
N ASN A 2 3.03 -3.32 -19.46
CA ASN A 2 4.17 -2.62 -20.03
C ASN A 2 5.46 -3.31 -19.59
N ALA A 3 6.20 -3.90 -20.53
CA ALA A 3 7.33 -4.78 -20.22
C ALA A 3 8.41 -4.75 -21.29
N ILE A 4 9.66 -4.90 -20.85
CA ILE A 4 10.84 -4.97 -21.70
C ILE A 4 11.70 -6.17 -21.32
N ALA A 5 12.25 -6.86 -22.32
CA ALA A 5 13.18 -7.93 -22.06
C ALA A 5 14.53 -7.38 -21.59
N ALA A 6 15.18 -8.07 -20.65
CA ALA A 6 16.47 -7.65 -20.11
C ALA A 6 17.59 -7.58 -21.16
N HIS A 7 17.44 -8.24 -22.32
CA HIS A 7 18.41 -8.14 -23.41
C HIS A 7 18.25 -6.84 -24.22
N GLU A 8 17.00 -6.39 -24.44
CA GLU A 8 16.71 -5.13 -25.12
C GLU A 8 17.21 -3.95 -24.29
N LEU A 9 16.97 -3.99 -22.97
CA LEU A 9 17.50 -2.99 -22.05
C LEU A 9 19.03 -2.93 -22.06
N LYS A 10 19.71 -4.07 -22.21
CA LYS A 10 21.18 -4.11 -22.31
C LYS A 10 21.72 -3.57 -23.64
N ARG A 11 20.97 -3.74 -24.73
CA ARG A 11 21.35 -3.32 -26.08
C ARG A 11 21.11 -1.83 -26.32
N HIS A 12 19.98 -1.34 -25.84
CA HIS A 12 19.47 0.00 -26.13
C HIS A 12 19.55 0.96 -24.93
N GLY A 13 19.87 0.45 -23.75
CA GLY A 13 20.03 1.26 -22.55
C GLY A 13 18.74 1.98 -22.14
N ILE A 14 18.89 3.20 -21.63
CA ILE A 14 17.80 4.01 -21.08
C ILE A 14 16.77 4.39 -22.16
N GLN A 15 17.21 4.59 -23.40
CA GLN A 15 16.30 4.95 -24.51
C GLN A 15 15.19 3.93 -24.72
N ALA A 16 15.46 2.65 -24.42
CA ALA A 16 14.49 1.58 -24.56
C ALA A 16 13.32 1.69 -23.56
N VAL A 17 13.53 2.37 -22.43
CA VAL A 17 12.56 2.50 -21.35
C VAL A 17 11.92 3.87 -21.30
N GLU A 18 12.51 4.92 -21.88
CA GLU A 18 11.93 6.28 -21.87
C GLU A 18 10.50 6.33 -22.44
N HIS A 19 10.29 5.80 -23.65
CA HIS A 19 8.96 5.78 -24.26
C HIS A 19 8.00 4.84 -23.52
N LEU A 20 8.52 3.76 -22.94
CA LEU A 20 7.70 2.83 -22.19
C LEU A 20 7.25 3.48 -20.87
N LEU A 21 8.12 4.19 -20.17
CA LEU A 21 7.83 4.90 -18.92
C LEU A 21 6.77 5.98 -19.08
N ALA A 22 6.67 6.62 -20.25
CA ALA A 22 5.60 7.57 -20.55
C ALA A 22 4.19 6.95 -20.46
N ASN A 23 4.08 5.63 -20.61
CA ASN A 23 2.83 4.88 -20.49
C ASN A 23 2.67 4.22 -19.10
N GLY A 24 3.52 4.58 -18.14
CA GLY A 24 3.53 4.06 -16.77
C GLY A 24 4.63 3.02 -16.50
N PRO A 25 4.55 2.31 -15.35
CA PRO A 25 5.59 1.41 -14.86
C PRO A 25 6.02 0.34 -15.86
N VAL A 26 7.32 0.09 -15.97
CA VAL A 26 7.88 -0.87 -16.94
C VAL A 26 8.45 -2.10 -16.23
N HIS A 27 7.94 -3.28 -16.56
CA HIS A 27 8.46 -4.54 -16.03
C HIS A 27 9.67 -5.02 -16.84
N ILE A 28 10.75 -5.38 -16.15
CA ILE A 28 11.91 -6.03 -16.79
C ILE A 28 11.73 -7.54 -16.72
N ILE A 29 11.77 -8.20 -17.87
CA ILE A 29 11.61 -9.65 -18.01
C ILE A 29 12.97 -10.30 -18.27
N LYS A 30 13.36 -11.28 -17.45
CA LYS A 30 14.58 -12.09 -17.61
C LYS A 30 14.22 -13.56 -17.45
N ARG A 31 14.67 -14.42 -18.38
CA ARG A 31 14.34 -15.87 -18.40
C ARG A 31 12.82 -16.14 -18.29
N ASN A 32 12.04 -15.39 -19.07
CA ASN A 32 10.57 -15.47 -19.08
C ASN A 32 9.89 -15.19 -17.72
N GLN A 33 10.54 -14.42 -16.85
CA GLN A 33 10.00 -14.03 -15.54
C GLN A 33 10.21 -12.53 -15.27
N PRO A 34 9.22 -11.82 -14.69
CA PRO A 34 9.42 -10.46 -14.20
C PRO A 34 10.41 -10.45 -13.04
N VAL A 35 11.47 -9.64 -13.16
CA VAL A 35 12.53 -9.56 -12.12
C VAL A 35 12.56 -8.24 -11.37
N CYS A 36 12.17 -7.14 -12.01
CA CYS A 36 12.05 -5.84 -11.39
C CYS A 36 11.16 -4.92 -12.22
N VAL A 37 10.86 -3.74 -11.67
CA VAL A 37 10.05 -2.70 -12.30
C VAL A 37 10.82 -1.39 -12.26
N ILE A 38 10.75 -0.62 -13.35
CA ILE A 38 11.21 0.77 -13.38
C ILE A 38 9.98 1.67 -13.24
N LEU A 39 10.11 2.68 -12.39
CA LEU A 39 9.08 3.66 -12.08
C LEU A 39 9.60 5.05 -12.39
N ALA A 40 8.70 6.00 -12.61
CA ALA A 40 9.08 7.42 -12.55
C ALA A 40 9.48 7.78 -11.10
N GLU A 41 10.36 8.78 -10.97
CA GLU A 41 10.88 9.19 -9.66
C GLU A 41 9.77 9.62 -8.69
N ASP A 42 8.77 10.36 -9.18
CA ASP A 42 7.65 10.84 -8.37
C ASP A 42 6.77 9.67 -7.89
N GLU A 43 6.58 8.64 -8.71
CA GLU A 43 5.88 7.41 -8.35
C GLU A 43 6.66 6.62 -7.30
N TYR A 44 7.98 6.51 -7.48
CA TYR A 44 8.87 5.87 -6.50
C TYR A 44 8.85 6.59 -5.16
N GLU A 45 8.89 7.92 -5.16
CA GLU A 45 8.78 8.73 -3.94
C GLU A 45 7.44 8.51 -3.23
N LYS A 46 6.32 8.52 -3.97
CA LYS A 46 4.99 8.27 -3.41
C LYS A 46 4.92 6.90 -2.75
N LEU A 47 5.43 5.86 -3.42
CA LEU A 47 5.47 4.50 -2.88
C LEU A 47 6.36 4.38 -1.65
N THR A 48 7.55 4.98 -1.68
CA THR A 48 8.49 4.96 -0.57
C THR A 48 7.94 5.69 0.65
N LYS A 49 7.33 6.87 0.46
CA LYS A 49 6.66 7.63 1.53
C LYS A 49 5.50 6.85 2.13
N ALA A 50 4.65 6.24 1.30
CA ALA A 50 3.55 5.40 1.77
C ALA A 50 4.04 4.17 2.55
N ALA A 51 5.10 3.51 2.08
CA ALA A 51 5.71 2.38 2.77
C ALA A 51 6.28 2.79 4.14
N GLN A 52 6.96 3.93 4.23
CA GLN A 52 7.48 4.47 5.49
C GLN A 52 6.36 4.81 6.48
N MET A 53 5.27 5.43 6.00
CA MET A 53 4.08 5.69 6.83
C MET A 53 3.48 4.37 7.34
N ASN A 54 3.31 3.37 6.48
CA ASN A 54 2.75 2.07 6.89
C ASN A 54 3.66 1.28 7.84
N MET A 55 4.98 1.37 7.67
CA MET A 55 5.94 0.77 8.61
C MET A 55 5.86 1.40 10.01
N SER A 56 5.55 2.69 10.11
CA SER A 56 5.32 3.35 11.41
C SER A 56 4.02 2.92 12.10
N VAL A 57 3.02 2.48 11.32
CA VAL A 57 1.76 1.95 11.86
C VAL A 57 1.92 0.50 12.32
N HIS A 58 2.82 -0.27 11.69
CA HIS A 58 3.08 -1.67 12.08
C HIS A 58 4.03 -1.82 13.27
N SER A 59 4.64 -0.72 13.74
CA SER A 59 5.42 -0.71 14.98
C SER A 59 4.60 -0.37 16.22
N GLN A 60 3.30 -0.09 16.09
CA GLN A 60 2.43 -0.02 17.25
C GLN A 60 2.22 -1.43 17.78
N THR A 61 3.15 -1.86 18.61
CA THR A 61 2.99 -3.03 19.45
C THR A 61 1.70 -2.86 20.26
N VAL A 62 1.07 -3.97 20.64
CA VAL A 62 -0.12 -3.94 21.51
C VAL A 62 0.13 -3.07 22.77
N LEU A 63 1.38 -3.04 23.26
CA LEU A 63 1.81 -2.18 24.38
C LEU A 63 1.75 -0.68 24.06
N GLU A 64 2.09 -0.26 22.84
CA GLU A 64 2.03 1.13 22.43
C GLU A 64 0.57 1.62 22.33
N TRP A 65 -0.35 0.77 21.89
CA TRP A 65 -1.79 1.07 21.92
C TRP A 65 -2.32 1.28 23.32
N PHE A 66 -1.88 0.47 24.30
CA PHE A 66 -2.25 0.65 25.71
C PHE A 66 -1.65 1.92 26.32
N ALA A 67 -0.56 2.44 25.77
CA ALA A 67 0.05 3.69 26.22
C ALA A 67 -0.63 4.95 25.67
N LEU A 68 -1.50 4.82 24.66
CA LEU A 68 -2.25 5.96 24.12
C LEU A 68 -3.24 6.49 25.16
N PRO A 69 -3.37 7.83 25.31
CA PRO A 69 -4.35 8.42 26.19
C PRO A 69 -5.76 8.04 25.74
N VAL A 70 -6.60 7.64 26.69
CA VAL A 70 -8.00 7.29 26.44
C VAL A 70 -8.69 8.51 25.84
N SER A 71 -8.98 8.44 24.54
CA SER A 71 -9.64 9.52 23.78
C SER A 71 -11.14 9.29 23.63
N GLY A 72 -11.65 8.16 24.12
CA GLY A 72 -13.08 7.85 24.11
C GLY A 72 -13.84 8.62 25.20
N THR A 73 -14.91 9.30 24.81
CA THR A 73 -15.84 9.98 25.72
C THR A 73 -17.08 9.14 26.06
N SER A 74 -17.24 7.98 25.43
CA SER A 74 -18.40 7.11 25.63
C SER A 74 -18.29 6.32 26.93
N THR A 75 -19.38 6.27 27.70
CA THR A 75 -19.48 5.37 28.85
C THR A 75 -19.76 3.95 28.39
N LYS A 76 -19.53 2.98 29.27
CA LYS A 76 -19.84 1.57 29.03
C LYS A 76 -21.31 1.40 28.63
N GLU A 77 -22.22 2.05 29.32
CA GLU A 77 -23.67 1.92 29.09
C GLU A 77 -24.06 2.42 27.70
N GLN A 78 -23.43 3.50 27.22
CA GLN A 78 -23.63 4.02 25.88
C GLN A 78 -23.07 3.07 24.81
N ILE A 79 -21.95 2.42 25.08
CA ILE A 79 -21.37 1.41 24.19
C ILE A 79 -22.29 0.17 24.15
N ASP A 80 -22.72 -0.32 25.31
CA ASP A 80 -23.60 -1.49 25.42
C ASP A 80 -24.96 -1.25 24.78
N GLN A 81 -25.52 -0.03 24.89
CA GLN A 81 -26.78 0.31 24.21
C GLN A 81 -26.61 0.33 22.69
N ARG A 82 -25.57 1.00 22.18
CA ARG A 82 -25.29 1.07 20.74
C ARG A 82 -25.05 -0.32 20.13
N LEU A 83 -24.27 -1.16 20.80
CA LEU A 83 -24.02 -2.53 20.34
C LEU A 83 -25.30 -3.38 20.31
N ARG A 84 -26.24 -3.14 21.23
CA ARG A 84 -27.55 -3.79 21.20
C ARG A 84 -28.39 -3.30 20.02
N ASP A 85 -28.50 -1.99 19.85
CA ASP A 85 -29.25 -1.40 18.74
C ASP A 85 -28.70 -1.85 17.36
N GLU A 86 -27.37 -1.92 17.20
CA GLU A 86 -26.70 -2.43 16.00
C GLU A 86 -27.04 -3.91 15.75
N ARG A 87 -27.02 -4.76 16.79
CA ARG A 87 -27.32 -6.19 16.67
C ARG A 87 -28.79 -6.45 16.39
N ASP A 88 -29.69 -5.70 17.04
CA ASP A 88 -31.13 -5.79 16.81
C ASP A 88 -31.48 -5.38 15.37
N SER A 89 -30.74 -4.41 14.79
CA SER A 89 -30.89 -4.01 13.39
C SER A 89 -30.47 -5.08 12.37
N TRP A 90 -29.67 -6.08 12.77
CA TRP A 90 -29.30 -7.21 11.91
C TRP A 90 -30.37 -8.30 11.89
N GLU A 91 -31.27 -8.32 12.88
CA GLU A 91 -32.33 -9.33 13.00
C GLU A 91 -33.65 -8.95 12.30
N THR A 92 -33.71 -7.77 11.69
CA THR A 92 -34.82 -7.38 10.80
C THR A 92 -34.51 -7.71 9.33
N PRO A 93 -35.31 -8.56 8.64
CA PRO A 93 -35.22 -8.75 7.19
C PRO A 93 -35.70 -7.54 6.38
#